data_AF-A0A6J0J1L6-F1
#
_entry.id   AF-A0A6J0J1L6-F1
#
_cell.length_a   1.000
_cell.length_b   1.000
_cell.length_c   1.000
_cell.angle_alpha   90.00
_cell.angle_beta   90.00
_cell.angle_gamma   90.00
#
_symmetry.space_group_name_H-M   'P 1'
#
loop_
_entity.id
_entity.type
_entity.pdbx_description
1 polymer ?
#
loop_
_entity_poly.entity_id
_entity_poly.type
_entity_poly.pdbx_seq_one_letter_code
_entity_poly.pdbx_strand_id
1 'polypeptide(L)'
;MAGLGAGPWLLLAAVLCAAAEPRCPSCPAGAERRLLEEVAKKQLLEKLRLRDRPRLAHAVPRAAVARALRRLQAGGARRGPSGEEEEEEEQGYEIISFAETDPTSPSGLGLQFQFSQAQDQDIRILQAQLWLYLRVPRPGLTLSIFLAAGAGAVAGGNRTLLGERRLSAAGSGWRSFPLLPALQSFFGGQSRTLRLELESRGDGGDIAAPLNASRSHQPFLVAKAKVREPEHRVAKRSLRCSPNSSLCCRRDYYVDFRDIGWNDWIIKPEGYQINYCVGQCPLHVAGSPGMASSFHTAVFNLVKANNVQASGHSCCVPTRRRPLSVLYFDRNSNIVKTDIPDMIVDACGCS
;
A
#
# COMPACT_ATOMS: atom_id res chain seq x y z
N MET A 1 54.68 26.44 48.00
CA MET A 1 55.01 26.72 46.58
C MET A 1 55.07 25.39 45.86
N ALA A 2 54.44 25.35 44.69
CA ALA A 2 54.13 24.16 43.93
C ALA A 2 55.34 23.57 43.19
N GLY A 3 55.22 22.30 42.80
CA GLY A 3 55.88 21.78 41.60
C GLY A 3 56.49 20.39 41.74
N LEU A 4 55.83 19.40 41.15
CA LEU A 4 56.32 18.54 40.04
C LEU A 4 56.01 17.05 40.22
N GLY A 5 55.37 16.49 39.19
CA GLY A 5 55.63 15.12 38.76
C GLY A 5 54.42 14.20 38.67
N ALA A 6 53.63 14.30 37.59
CA ALA A 6 52.81 13.16 37.15
C ALA A 6 52.61 13.16 35.62
N GLY A 7 53.42 12.35 34.96
CA GLY A 7 53.16 11.69 33.68
C GLY A 7 54.03 10.41 33.66
N PRO A 8 53.72 9.33 32.93
CA PRO A 8 52.82 9.25 31.77
C PRO A 8 51.98 7.93 31.74
N TRP A 9 50.73 7.95 32.20
CA TRP A 9 49.81 6.78 32.07
C TRP A 9 48.55 7.10 31.24
N LEU A 10 48.42 8.33 30.74
CA LEU A 10 47.20 8.79 30.05
C LEU A 10 47.21 8.58 28.53
N LEU A 11 48.35 8.22 27.93
CA LEU A 11 48.45 8.06 26.47
C LEU A 11 48.06 6.66 25.95
N LEU A 12 47.95 5.66 26.83
CA LEU A 12 47.51 4.30 26.45
C LEU A 12 45.99 4.11 26.50
N ALA A 13 45.26 4.96 27.22
CA ALA A 13 43.80 4.92 27.25
C ALA A 13 43.15 5.54 26.00
N ALA A 14 43.86 6.42 25.28
CA ALA A 14 43.34 7.10 24.10
C ALA A 14 43.27 6.21 22.84
N VAL A 15 43.99 5.08 22.80
CA VAL A 15 44.08 4.21 21.62
C VAL A 15 42.98 3.13 21.59
N LEU A 16 42.31 2.85 22.71
CA LEU A 16 41.25 1.83 22.78
C LEU A 16 39.83 2.35 22.49
N CYS A 17 39.62 3.66 22.39
CA CYS A 17 38.30 4.24 22.13
C CYS A 17 37.99 4.55 20.65
N ALA A 18 38.95 4.39 19.73
CA ALA A 18 38.76 4.78 18.33
C ALA A 18 38.15 3.68 17.42
N ALA A 19 37.84 2.49 17.96
CA ALA A 19 37.38 1.34 17.15
C ALA A 19 36.07 0.70 17.63
N ALA A 20 35.24 1.42 18.39
CA ALA A 20 33.93 0.92 18.80
C ALA A 20 32.81 1.61 18.03
N GLU A 21 32.17 0.87 17.10
CA GLU A 21 30.79 1.14 16.71
C GLU A 21 29.93 1.35 17.98
N PRO A 22 28.87 2.19 17.95
CA PRO A 22 28.01 2.38 19.10
C PRO A 22 27.06 1.17 19.21
N ARG A 23 27.58 0.00 19.54
CA ARG A 23 26.76 -1.11 20.02
C ARG A 23 26.62 -0.93 21.52
N CYS A 24 25.48 -0.38 21.91
CA CYS A 24 25.09 -0.26 23.31
C CYS A 24 25.14 -1.66 23.96
N PRO A 25 26.08 -1.93 24.89
CA PRO A 25 26.32 -3.27 25.42
C PRO A 25 25.19 -3.77 26.34
N SER A 26 24.22 -2.91 26.65
CA SER A 26 23.07 -3.18 27.52
C SER A 26 21.75 -3.34 26.78
N CYS A 27 21.70 -3.21 25.46
CA CYS A 27 20.47 -3.45 24.72
C CYS A 27 20.24 -4.97 24.61
N PRO A 28 19.15 -5.52 25.18
CA PRO A 28 18.86 -6.94 25.03
C PRO A 28 18.68 -7.25 23.54
N ALA A 29 19.16 -8.42 23.11
CA ALA A 29 18.99 -8.89 21.73
C ALA A 29 17.50 -8.80 21.33
N GLY A 30 17.19 -8.04 20.28
CA GLY A 30 15.82 -7.81 19.82
C GLY A 30 15.11 -6.57 20.39
N ALA A 31 15.77 -5.72 21.17
CA ALA A 31 15.19 -4.44 21.63
C ALA A 31 14.76 -3.54 20.46
N GLU A 32 15.61 -3.44 19.42
CA GLU A 32 15.32 -2.68 18.18
C GLU A 32 14.08 -3.24 17.47
N ARG A 33 13.99 -4.57 17.36
CA ARG A 33 12.85 -5.27 16.76
C ARG A 33 11.54 -4.90 17.47
N ARG A 34 11.52 -5.01 18.81
CA ARG A 34 10.34 -4.68 19.63
C ARG A 34 9.95 -3.21 19.49
N LEU A 35 10.93 -2.31 19.49
CA LEU A 35 10.69 -0.88 19.30
C LEU A 35 10.02 -0.61 17.94
N LEU A 36 10.55 -1.19 16.86
CA LEU A 36 10.00 -1.02 15.51
C LEU A 36 8.58 -1.60 15.39
N GLU A 37 8.32 -2.75 16.01
CA GLU A 37 6.99 -3.34 16.08
C GLU A 37 5.99 -2.43 16.83
N GLU A 38 6.38 -1.85 17.97
CA GLU A 38 5.52 -0.90 18.71
C GLU A 38 5.29 0.41 17.96
N VAL A 39 6.31 0.94 17.27
CA VAL A 39 6.16 2.11 16.38
C VAL A 39 5.16 1.80 15.26
N ALA A 40 5.29 0.64 14.62
CA ALA A 40 4.37 0.22 13.56
C ALA A 40 2.93 0.11 14.06
N LYS A 41 2.71 -0.44 15.26
CA LYS A 41 1.39 -0.49 15.90
C LYS A 41 0.83 0.92 16.11
N LYS A 42 1.58 1.79 16.79
CA LYS A 42 1.12 3.14 17.12
C LYS A 42 0.77 3.94 15.87
N GLN A 43 1.65 3.91 14.87
CA GLN A 43 1.48 4.64 13.61
C GLN A 43 0.22 4.19 12.85
N LEU A 44 -0.04 2.88 12.79
CA LEU A 44 -1.21 2.36 12.10
C LEU A 44 -2.52 2.74 12.79
N LEU A 45 -2.59 2.61 14.13
CA LEU A 45 -3.78 2.98 14.91
C LEU A 45 -4.10 4.46 14.78
N GLU A 46 -3.07 5.30 14.92
CA GLU A 46 -3.20 6.76 14.80
C GLU A 46 -3.76 7.14 13.42
N LYS A 47 -3.19 6.62 12.34
CA LYS A 47 -3.64 6.97 10.99
C LYS A 47 -4.97 6.33 10.59
N LEU A 48 -5.33 5.18 11.15
CA LEU A 48 -6.67 4.60 11.05
C LEU A 48 -7.68 5.28 11.99
N ARG A 49 -7.25 6.23 12.82
CA ARG A 49 -8.08 6.93 13.83
C ARG A 49 -8.74 5.96 14.82
N LEU A 50 -8.05 4.87 15.14
CA LEU A 50 -8.47 3.89 16.13
C LEU A 50 -7.68 4.15 17.41
N ARG A 51 -8.38 4.24 18.55
CA ARG A 51 -7.69 4.37 19.86
C ARG A 51 -6.91 3.11 20.21
N ASP A 52 -7.53 1.96 19.94
CA ASP A 52 -7.01 0.62 20.23
C ASP A 52 -7.48 -0.35 19.16
N ARG A 53 -6.80 -1.50 19.08
CA ARG A 53 -7.20 -2.64 18.25
C ARG A 53 -8.68 -3.00 18.50
N PRO A 54 -9.49 -3.20 17.44
CA PRO A 54 -10.88 -3.66 17.55
C PRO A 54 -10.99 -5.02 18.23
N ARG A 55 -11.97 -5.18 19.13
CA ARG A 55 -12.31 -6.48 19.72
C ARG A 55 -13.40 -7.13 18.87
N LEU A 56 -13.04 -8.15 18.11
CA LEU A 56 -13.99 -8.87 17.26
C LEU A 56 -14.92 -9.71 18.14
N ALA A 57 -16.24 -9.48 18.02
CA ALA A 57 -17.24 -10.15 18.85
C ALA A 57 -17.31 -11.67 18.60
N HIS A 58 -16.93 -12.11 17.40
CA HIS A 58 -16.88 -13.51 17.01
C HIS A 58 -15.54 -13.78 16.30
N ALA A 59 -14.93 -14.94 16.56
CA ALA A 59 -13.76 -15.38 15.83
C ALA A 59 -14.15 -15.59 14.35
N VAL A 60 -13.87 -14.60 13.50
CA VAL A 60 -14.13 -14.73 12.07
C VAL A 60 -13.24 -15.86 11.55
N PRO A 61 -13.80 -16.96 10.97
CA PRO A 61 -12.97 -18.07 10.52
C PRO A 61 -12.06 -17.60 9.40
N ARG A 62 -10.77 -17.40 9.68
CA ARG A 62 -9.79 -16.92 8.70
C ARG A 62 -9.71 -17.82 7.48
N ALA A 63 -9.92 -19.13 7.66
CA ALA A 63 -10.03 -20.07 6.55
C ALA A 63 -11.21 -19.75 5.63
N ALA A 64 -12.33 -19.24 6.14
CA ALA A 64 -13.46 -18.82 5.34
C ALA A 64 -13.18 -17.50 4.60
N VAL A 65 -12.54 -16.52 5.25
CA VAL A 65 -12.16 -15.24 4.61
C VAL A 65 -11.05 -15.46 3.58
N ALA A 66 -10.03 -16.23 3.91
CA ALA A 66 -8.94 -16.59 3.00
C ALA A 66 -9.43 -17.50 1.86
N ARG A 67 -10.37 -18.43 2.11
CA ARG A 67 -11.01 -19.22 1.04
C ARG A 67 -11.95 -18.35 0.20
N ALA A 68 -12.61 -17.36 0.78
CA ALA A 68 -13.37 -16.36 0.02
C ALA A 68 -12.40 -15.57 -0.87
N LEU A 69 -11.39 -14.90 -0.32
CA LEU A 69 -10.36 -14.17 -1.07
C LEU A 69 -9.65 -15.04 -2.12
N ARG A 70 -9.28 -16.29 -1.78
CA ARG A 70 -8.69 -17.24 -2.74
C ARG A 70 -9.67 -17.68 -3.80
N ARG A 71 -10.97 -17.89 -3.52
CA ARG A 71 -11.97 -18.18 -4.57
C ARG A 71 -12.19 -16.96 -5.47
N LEU A 72 -12.03 -15.76 -4.90
CA LEU A 72 -12.03 -14.47 -5.60
C LEU A 72 -10.73 -14.20 -6.40
N GLN A 73 -9.70 -15.04 -6.25
CA GLN A 73 -8.45 -14.96 -7.01
C GLN A 73 -8.29 -16.17 -7.97
N ALA A 74 -8.72 -17.36 -7.54
CA ALA A 74 -8.60 -18.63 -8.24
C ALA A 74 -9.65 -18.84 -9.35
N GLY A 75 -10.71 -18.01 -9.41
CA GLY A 75 -11.60 -17.96 -10.57
C GLY A 75 -10.91 -17.54 -11.88
N GLY A 76 -9.63 -17.12 -11.82
CA GLY A 76 -8.80 -16.79 -12.98
C GLY A 76 -7.76 -17.85 -13.38
N ALA A 77 -7.63 -18.98 -12.68
CA ALA A 77 -6.60 -19.96 -12.99
C ALA A 77 -7.21 -21.30 -13.42
N ARG A 78 -7.44 -21.44 -14.74
CA ARG A 78 -7.49 -22.75 -15.38
C ARG A 78 -6.63 -22.70 -16.66
N ARG A 79 -5.33 -22.94 -16.49
CA ARG A 79 -4.45 -23.45 -17.55
C ARG A 79 -3.33 -24.29 -16.90
N GLY A 80 -3.05 -25.44 -17.52
CA GLY A 80 -2.31 -26.57 -16.96
C GLY A 80 -0.79 -26.40 -16.85
N PRO A 81 -0.06 -27.50 -16.58
CA PRO A 81 1.29 -27.47 -16.04
C PRO A 81 2.37 -27.34 -17.12
N SER A 82 3.27 -26.39 -16.92
CA SER A 82 4.64 -26.29 -17.46
C SER A 82 5.28 -25.16 -16.64
N GLY A 83 6.17 -25.41 -15.69
CA GLY A 83 7.54 -25.81 -15.95
C GLY A 83 8.38 -24.54 -16.06
N GLU A 84 9.02 -24.16 -14.94
CA GLU A 84 10.12 -23.18 -14.79
C GLU A 84 9.75 -21.74 -15.26
N GLU A 85 9.57 -20.75 -14.39
CA GLU A 85 10.58 -20.08 -13.57
C GLU A 85 9.88 -19.41 -12.37
N GLU A 86 10.44 -19.53 -11.17
CA GLU A 86 10.05 -18.71 -10.01
C GLU A 86 10.55 -17.28 -10.23
N GLU A 87 9.81 -16.50 -11.01
CA GLU A 87 9.96 -15.04 -11.02
C GLU A 87 9.70 -14.52 -9.60
N GLU A 88 10.66 -13.76 -9.04
CA GLU A 88 10.54 -13.04 -7.78
C GLU A 88 9.12 -12.46 -7.65
N GLU A 89 8.43 -12.73 -6.52
CA GLU A 89 7.15 -12.09 -6.18
C GLU A 89 7.35 -10.56 -6.20
N GLU A 90 7.22 -9.95 -7.37
CA GLU A 90 7.44 -8.53 -7.58
C GLU A 90 6.46 -7.76 -6.69
N GLN A 91 6.99 -6.79 -5.95
CA GLN A 91 6.33 -6.00 -4.91
C GLN A 91 5.15 -5.18 -5.46
N GLY A 92 4.05 -5.84 -5.79
CA GLY A 92 2.75 -5.25 -6.11
C GLY A 92 1.83 -5.25 -4.88
N TYR A 93 0.94 -4.28 -4.80
CA TYR A 93 -0.09 -4.22 -3.78
C TYR A 93 -1.47 -4.45 -4.40
N GLU A 94 -2.40 -4.96 -3.60
CA GLU A 94 -3.78 -5.23 -4.02
C GLU A 94 -4.71 -4.08 -3.61
N ILE A 95 -5.40 -3.51 -4.58
CA ILE A 95 -6.45 -2.52 -4.41
C ILE A 95 -7.78 -3.26 -4.46
N ILE A 96 -8.49 -3.33 -3.34
CA ILE A 96 -9.89 -3.80 -3.31
C ILE A 96 -10.80 -2.55 -3.31
N SER A 97 -12.01 -2.58 -3.86
CA SER A 97 -12.95 -1.47 -3.73
C SER A 97 -14.37 -2.00 -3.79
N PHE A 98 -15.20 -1.67 -2.81
CA PHE A 98 -16.59 -2.10 -2.79
C PHE A 98 -17.45 -1.10 -3.55
N ALA A 99 -18.44 -1.60 -4.28
CA ALA A 99 -19.37 -0.76 -5.02
C ALA A 99 -20.39 -0.13 -4.07
N GLU A 100 -20.66 1.15 -4.29
CA GLU A 100 -21.86 1.84 -3.84
C GLU A 100 -22.90 1.77 -4.97
N THR A 101 -24.18 1.70 -4.63
CA THR A 101 -25.25 1.80 -5.63
C THR A 101 -25.29 3.21 -6.18
N ASP A 102 -25.29 3.36 -7.51
CA ASP A 102 -25.48 4.66 -8.15
C ASP A 102 -26.99 4.94 -8.33
N PRO A 103 -27.60 5.84 -7.54
CA PRO A 103 -29.03 6.13 -7.63
C PRO A 103 -29.40 6.88 -8.93
N THR A 104 -28.41 7.40 -9.67
CA THR A 104 -28.63 8.14 -10.91
C THR A 104 -28.69 7.25 -12.15
N SER A 105 -28.45 5.94 -11.99
CA SER A 105 -28.50 4.96 -13.08
C SER A 105 -29.94 4.72 -13.55
N PRO A 106 -30.24 4.88 -14.87
CA PRO A 106 -31.58 4.68 -15.42
C PRO A 106 -32.04 3.22 -15.36
N SER A 107 -31.12 2.26 -15.25
CA SER A 107 -31.41 0.82 -15.17
C SER A 107 -31.48 0.30 -13.72
N GLY A 108 -31.18 1.14 -12.72
CA GLY A 108 -31.08 0.71 -11.31
C GLY A 108 -29.94 -0.28 -11.02
N LEU A 109 -29.08 -0.55 -12.01
CA LEU A 109 -27.94 -1.47 -11.93
C LEU A 109 -26.60 -0.74 -12.10
N GLY A 110 -26.51 0.48 -11.58
CA GLY A 110 -25.28 1.28 -11.57
C GLY A 110 -24.41 0.97 -10.35
N LEU A 111 -23.11 0.79 -10.59
CA LEU A 111 -22.09 0.62 -9.57
C LEU A 111 -21.17 1.83 -9.58
N GLN A 112 -20.99 2.44 -8.41
CA GLN A 112 -20.04 3.51 -8.21
C GLN A 112 -18.90 3.03 -7.31
N PHE A 113 -17.66 3.20 -7.77
CA PHE A 113 -16.46 2.94 -6.97
C PHE A 113 -15.73 4.26 -6.72
N GLN A 114 -15.41 4.51 -5.47
CA GLN A 114 -14.61 5.67 -5.07
C GLN A 114 -13.20 5.20 -4.73
N PHE A 115 -12.19 5.90 -5.27
CA PHE A 115 -10.79 5.61 -4.98
C PHE A 115 -10.14 6.78 -4.25
N SER A 116 -9.54 6.51 -3.09
CA SER A 116 -8.78 7.49 -2.32
C SER A 116 -7.51 7.87 -3.07
N GLN A 117 -7.41 9.15 -3.45
CA GLN A 117 -6.22 9.75 -4.01
C GLN A 117 -5.13 9.85 -2.93
N ALA A 118 -4.27 8.84 -2.83
CA ALA A 118 -2.94 9.08 -2.28
C ALA A 118 -2.11 9.73 -3.40
N GLN A 119 -1.79 11.01 -3.22
CA GLN A 119 -1.11 11.89 -4.15
C GLN A 119 0.13 11.26 -4.84
N ASP A 120 0.26 11.56 -6.14
CA ASP A 120 1.51 11.63 -6.92
C ASP A 120 2.26 10.32 -7.23
N GLN A 121 1.59 9.17 -7.17
CA GLN A 121 2.17 7.91 -7.67
C GLN A 121 1.52 7.52 -9.00
N ASP A 122 2.31 7.52 -10.08
CA ASP A 122 1.92 6.91 -11.35
C ASP A 122 1.86 5.41 -11.12
N ILE A 123 0.69 4.80 -11.15
CA ILE A 123 0.47 3.40 -10.78
C ILE A 123 0.17 2.58 -12.03
N ARG A 124 0.91 1.49 -12.23
CA ARG A 124 0.64 0.51 -13.29
C ARG A 124 -0.24 -0.61 -12.76
N ILE A 125 -1.42 -0.76 -13.35
CA ILE A 125 -2.32 -1.88 -13.06
C ILE A 125 -1.86 -3.11 -13.84
N LEU A 126 -1.52 -4.18 -13.11
CA LEU A 126 -1.10 -5.47 -13.64
C LEU A 126 -2.31 -6.37 -13.93
N GLN A 127 -3.33 -6.31 -13.07
CA GLN A 127 -4.53 -7.12 -13.17
C GLN A 127 -5.72 -6.35 -12.61
N ALA A 128 -6.92 -6.49 -13.18
CA ALA A 128 -8.14 -5.94 -12.60
C ALA A 128 -9.36 -6.81 -12.89
N GLN A 129 -10.16 -7.09 -11.86
CA GLN A 129 -11.33 -7.94 -11.92
C GLN A 129 -12.48 -7.32 -11.12
N LEU A 130 -13.68 -7.28 -11.71
CA LEU A 130 -14.92 -6.99 -11.04
C LEU A 130 -15.60 -8.29 -10.63
N TRP A 131 -16.04 -8.36 -9.38
CA TRP A 131 -16.76 -9.49 -8.81
C TRP A 131 -18.22 -9.11 -8.56
N LEU A 132 -19.12 -9.87 -9.19
CA LEU A 132 -20.56 -9.70 -9.05
C LEU A 132 -21.19 -11.02 -8.56
N TYR A 133 -22.09 -10.92 -7.59
CA TYR A 133 -22.98 -12.02 -7.25
C TYR A 133 -24.20 -11.95 -8.15
N LEU A 134 -24.37 -12.95 -9.03
CA LEU A 134 -25.44 -12.95 -10.03
C LEU A 134 -26.41 -14.08 -9.76
N ARG A 135 -27.71 -13.79 -9.90
CA ARG A 135 -28.77 -14.80 -9.97
C ARG A 135 -29.24 -14.90 -11.42
N VAL A 136 -28.85 -16.00 -12.07
CA VAL A 136 -29.14 -16.27 -13.48
C VAL A 136 -30.34 -17.21 -13.56
N PRO A 137 -31.51 -16.74 -14.05
CA PRO A 137 -32.72 -17.57 -14.09
C PRO A 137 -32.63 -18.69 -15.12
N ARG A 138 -31.96 -18.43 -16.26
CA ARG A 138 -31.81 -19.39 -17.36
C ARG A 138 -30.43 -19.27 -18.01
N PRO A 139 -29.86 -20.38 -18.53
CA PRO A 139 -28.60 -20.32 -19.25
C PRO A 139 -28.77 -19.57 -20.57
N GLY A 140 -27.70 -18.92 -21.03
CA GLY A 140 -27.67 -18.27 -22.34
C GLY A 140 -27.93 -16.76 -22.32
N LEU A 141 -28.23 -16.17 -21.17
CA LEU A 141 -28.28 -14.72 -20.97
C LEU A 141 -26.89 -14.10 -21.12
N THR A 142 -26.83 -12.88 -21.63
CA THR A 142 -25.59 -12.13 -21.82
C THR A 142 -25.58 -10.92 -20.91
N LEU A 143 -24.51 -10.78 -20.13
CA LEU A 143 -24.28 -9.59 -19.30
C LEU A 143 -23.23 -8.71 -19.96
N SER A 144 -23.57 -7.44 -20.15
CA SER A 144 -22.68 -6.41 -20.69
C SER A 144 -22.37 -5.39 -19.61
N ILE A 145 -21.09 -5.03 -19.51
CA ILE A 145 -20.59 -4.07 -18.53
C ILE A 145 -20.12 -2.84 -19.30
N PHE A 146 -20.69 -1.69 -18.97
CA PHE A 146 -20.34 -0.42 -19.58
C PHE A 146 -19.67 0.50 -18.56
N LEU A 147 -18.74 1.33 -19.03
CA LEU A 147 -18.23 2.48 -18.30
C LEU A 147 -19.07 3.69 -18.66
N ALA A 148 -19.67 4.31 -17.64
CA ALA A 148 -20.44 5.54 -17.81
C ALA A 148 -19.51 6.77 -17.83
N ALA A 149 -19.72 7.66 -18.79
CA ALA A 149 -19.04 8.96 -18.81
C ALA A 149 -19.54 9.87 -17.67
N GLY A 150 -18.71 10.85 -17.27
CA GLY A 150 -18.89 11.71 -16.08
C GLY A 150 -20.27 12.36 -15.91
N ALA A 151 -20.53 12.83 -14.68
CA ALA A 151 -21.85 13.25 -14.20
C ALA A 151 -22.56 14.24 -15.15
N GLY A 152 -23.73 13.86 -15.65
CA GLY A 152 -24.56 14.69 -16.54
C GLY A 152 -25.12 13.97 -17.78
N ALA A 153 -24.74 12.71 -18.03
CA ALA A 153 -25.24 11.95 -19.16
C ALA A 153 -26.68 11.45 -18.92
N VAL A 154 -27.65 12.14 -19.54
CA VAL A 154 -29.02 11.67 -19.78
C VAL A 154 -28.98 10.28 -20.42
N ALA A 155 -30.00 9.44 -20.16
CA ALA A 155 -30.19 8.13 -20.75
C ALA A 155 -29.90 8.15 -22.27
N GLY A 156 -28.73 7.63 -22.67
CA GLY A 156 -28.19 7.72 -24.03
C GLY A 156 -26.81 8.37 -24.19
N GLY A 157 -26.14 8.82 -23.12
CA GLY A 157 -24.78 9.34 -23.20
C GLY A 157 -23.72 8.30 -23.62
N ASN A 158 -22.52 8.78 -23.98
CA ASN A 158 -21.37 7.97 -24.41
C ASN A 158 -20.95 6.96 -23.32
N ARG A 159 -21.52 5.76 -23.39
CA ARG A 159 -21.14 4.60 -22.58
C ARG A 159 -20.19 3.72 -23.38
N THR A 160 -19.09 3.28 -22.75
CA THR A 160 -18.11 2.43 -23.43
C THR A 160 -18.23 1.00 -22.94
N LEU A 161 -18.37 0.04 -23.87
CA LEU A 161 -18.47 -1.38 -23.52
C LEU A 161 -17.09 -1.86 -23.03
N LEU A 162 -17.03 -2.31 -21.77
CA LEU A 162 -15.81 -2.84 -21.17
C LEU A 162 -15.67 -4.35 -21.38
N GLY A 163 -16.80 -5.04 -21.43
CA GLY A 163 -16.84 -6.48 -21.62
C GLY A 163 -18.25 -7.02 -21.69
N GLU A 164 -18.41 -8.09 -22.43
CA GLU A 164 -19.65 -8.84 -22.57
C GLU A 164 -19.37 -10.31 -22.25
N ARG A 165 -20.25 -10.94 -21.49
CA ARG A 165 -20.09 -12.35 -21.12
C ARG A 165 -21.43 -13.07 -21.17
N ARG A 166 -21.46 -14.15 -21.95
CA ARG A 166 -22.58 -15.10 -21.96
C ARG A 166 -22.51 -16.02 -20.75
N LEU A 167 -23.60 -16.14 -20.02
CA LEU A 167 -23.73 -16.95 -18.80
C LEU A 167 -24.31 -18.32 -19.15
N SER A 168 -23.44 -19.32 -19.31
CA SER A 168 -23.83 -20.68 -19.75
C SER A 168 -24.55 -21.52 -18.69
N ALA A 169 -24.55 -21.10 -17.43
CA ALA A 169 -25.14 -21.85 -16.32
C ALA A 169 -26.14 -20.98 -15.55
N ALA A 170 -27.36 -21.53 -15.36
CA ALA A 170 -28.35 -20.97 -14.45
C ALA A 170 -27.95 -21.21 -12.99
N GLY A 171 -28.52 -20.43 -12.09
CA GLY A 171 -28.25 -20.49 -10.64
C GLY A 171 -27.68 -19.19 -10.08
N SER A 172 -27.43 -19.18 -8.77
CA SER A 172 -26.88 -18.02 -8.06
C SER A 172 -25.40 -18.26 -7.72
N GLY A 173 -24.55 -17.28 -7.98
CA GLY A 173 -23.14 -17.40 -7.63
C GLY A 173 -22.27 -16.22 -8.05
N TRP A 174 -21.04 -16.23 -7.53
CA TRP A 174 -20.03 -15.23 -7.87
C TRP A 174 -19.48 -15.46 -9.27
N ARG A 175 -19.35 -14.36 -10.02
CA ARG A 175 -18.73 -14.30 -11.34
C ARG A 175 -17.74 -13.15 -11.37
N SER A 176 -16.59 -13.39 -12.01
CA SER A 176 -15.56 -12.38 -12.24
C SER A 176 -15.57 -11.88 -13.67
N PHE A 177 -15.24 -10.61 -13.84
CA PHE A 177 -15.18 -9.93 -15.13
C PHE A 177 -13.87 -9.15 -15.20
N PRO A 178 -12.98 -9.44 -16.16
CA PRO A 178 -11.73 -8.71 -16.30
C PRO A 178 -12.01 -7.30 -16.82
N LEU A 179 -11.42 -6.28 -16.17
CA LEU A 179 -11.61 -4.87 -16.53
C LEU A 179 -10.28 -4.14 -16.80
N LEU A 180 -9.20 -4.88 -17.07
CA LEU A 180 -7.85 -4.33 -17.14
C LEU A 180 -7.71 -3.09 -18.08
N PRO A 181 -8.21 -3.11 -19.34
CA PRO A 181 -8.03 -1.97 -20.24
C PRO A 181 -8.71 -0.69 -19.72
N ALA A 182 -9.90 -0.84 -19.13
CA ALA A 182 -10.71 0.25 -18.61
C ALA A 182 -10.10 0.87 -17.34
N LEU A 183 -9.56 0.03 -16.45
CA LEU A 183 -8.94 0.51 -15.22
C LEU A 183 -7.56 1.09 -15.44
N GLN A 184 -6.80 0.61 -16.43
CA GLN A 184 -5.52 1.22 -16.79
C GLN A 184 -5.69 2.69 -17.23
N SER A 185 -6.68 2.99 -18.07
CA SER A 185 -6.97 4.37 -18.48
C SER A 185 -7.56 5.20 -17.34
N PHE A 186 -8.42 4.62 -16.49
CA PHE A 186 -9.01 5.30 -15.34
C PHE A 186 -7.95 5.73 -14.31
N PHE A 187 -7.06 4.81 -13.90
CA PHE A 187 -6.00 5.10 -12.92
C PHE A 187 -4.89 6.00 -13.47
N GLY A 188 -4.71 6.06 -14.81
CA GLY A 188 -3.86 7.06 -15.45
C GLY A 188 -4.51 8.44 -15.59
N GLY A 189 -5.84 8.54 -15.39
CA GLY A 189 -6.60 9.77 -15.44
C GLY A 189 -6.71 10.49 -14.09
N GLN A 190 -7.37 11.65 -14.08
CA GLN A 190 -7.60 12.44 -12.86
C GLN A 190 -8.93 12.10 -12.14
N SER A 191 -9.71 11.17 -12.69
CA SER A 191 -11.03 10.85 -12.13
C SER A 191 -10.90 10.01 -10.85
N ARG A 192 -11.70 10.36 -9.84
CA ARG A 192 -11.73 9.67 -8.53
C ARG A 192 -12.86 8.65 -8.41
N THR A 193 -13.78 8.68 -9.37
CA THR A 193 -15.02 7.92 -9.32
C THR A 193 -15.16 7.12 -10.61
N LEU A 194 -15.17 5.80 -10.47
CA LEU A 194 -15.44 4.87 -11.56
C LEU A 194 -16.92 4.48 -11.50
N ARG A 195 -17.66 4.73 -12.58
CA ARG A 195 -19.07 4.34 -12.69
C ARG A 195 -19.24 3.24 -13.73
N LEU A 196 -19.79 2.11 -13.32
CA LEU A 196 -20.09 0.98 -14.18
C LEU A 196 -21.60 0.78 -14.27
N GLU A 197 -22.10 0.55 -15.47
CA GLU A 197 -23.49 0.17 -15.72
C GLU A 197 -23.55 -1.29 -16.19
N LEU A 198 -24.51 -2.03 -15.65
CA LEU A 198 -24.77 -3.40 -16.02
C LEU A 198 -26.03 -3.47 -16.88
N GLU A 199 -25.96 -4.18 -18.00
CA GLU A 199 -27.09 -4.44 -18.88
C GLU A 199 -27.20 -5.94 -19.14
N SER A 200 -28.41 -6.47 -18.93
CA SER A 200 -28.74 -7.86 -19.23
C SER A 200 -29.44 -7.92 -20.58
N ARG A 201 -28.98 -8.79 -21.48
CA ARG A 201 -29.60 -9.04 -22.78
C ARG A 201 -29.92 -10.52 -22.95
N GLY A 202 -31.18 -10.84 -23.25
CA GLY A 202 -31.62 -12.20 -23.58
C GLY A 202 -33.13 -12.35 -23.54
N ASP A 203 -33.61 -13.49 -24.04
CA ASP A 203 -35.04 -13.81 -24.08
C ASP A 203 -35.47 -14.52 -22.79
N GLY A 204 -36.50 -14.00 -22.12
CA GLY A 204 -37.13 -14.68 -20.97
C GLY A 204 -36.60 -14.36 -19.57
N GLY A 205 -36.13 -13.14 -19.33
CA GLY A 205 -35.95 -12.57 -17.98
C GLY A 205 -34.62 -11.83 -17.76
N ASP A 206 -34.59 -10.97 -16.75
CA ASP A 206 -33.41 -10.16 -16.42
C ASP A 206 -32.49 -10.85 -15.40
N ILE A 207 -31.17 -10.64 -15.55
CA ILE A 207 -30.18 -11.04 -14.54
C ILE A 207 -30.37 -10.16 -13.31
N ALA A 208 -30.70 -10.78 -12.18
CA ALA A 208 -30.74 -10.08 -10.90
C ALA A 208 -29.34 -10.03 -10.29
N ALA A 209 -28.75 -8.84 -10.24
CA ALA A 209 -27.60 -8.53 -9.39
C ALA A 209 -28.13 -7.83 -8.14
N PRO A 210 -28.19 -8.49 -6.97
CA PRO A 210 -28.73 -7.86 -5.78
C PRO A 210 -27.69 -6.88 -5.22
N LEU A 211 -27.69 -5.67 -5.76
CA LEU A 211 -26.77 -4.59 -5.36
C LEU A 211 -26.99 -4.15 -3.91
N ASN A 212 -28.20 -4.40 -3.38
CA ASN A 212 -28.63 -4.16 -2.00
C ASN A 212 -28.81 -5.45 -1.17
N ALA A 213 -28.33 -6.61 -1.62
CA ALA A 213 -28.32 -7.78 -0.73
C ALA A 213 -27.39 -7.54 0.48
N SER A 214 -27.64 -8.26 1.57
CA SER A 214 -26.81 -8.34 2.78
C SER A 214 -25.31 -8.18 2.47
N ARG A 215 -24.54 -7.51 3.35
CA ARG A 215 -23.10 -7.17 3.17
C ARG A 215 -22.22 -8.29 2.56
N SER A 216 -22.63 -9.56 2.68
CA SER A 216 -21.98 -10.74 2.08
C SER A 216 -22.00 -10.80 0.54
N HIS A 217 -22.91 -10.13 -0.16
CA HIS A 217 -23.04 -10.19 -1.64
C HIS A 217 -22.74 -8.86 -2.34
N GLN A 218 -22.18 -7.89 -1.61
CA GLN A 218 -21.85 -6.58 -2.16
C GLN A 218 -20.82 -6.71 -3.29
N PRO A 219 -21.05 -6.11 -4.48
CA PRO A 219 -20.08 -6.10 -5.56
C PRO A 219 -18.77 -5.44 -5.15
N PHE A 220 -17.65 -5.92 -5.68
CA PHE A 220 -16.36 -5.30 -5.44
C PHE A 220 -15.39 -5.53 -6.60
N LEU A 221 -14.43 -4.62 -6.70
CA LEU A 221 -13.34 -4.64 -7.65
C LEU A 221 -12.05 -5.05 -6.93
N VAL A 222 -11.23 -5.87 -7.57
CA VAL A 222 -9.87 -6.18 -7.14
C VAL A 222 -8.92 -5.82 -8.27
N ALA A 223 -7.89 -5.03 -7.97
CA ALA A 223 -6.83 -4.70 -8.90
C ALA A 223 -5.45 -4.93 -8.28
N LYS A 224 -4.54 -5.57 -9.01
CA LYS A 224 -3.12 -5.67 -8.64
C LYS A 224 -2.38 -4.49 -9.26
N ALA A 225 -1.65 -3.75 -8.46
CA ALA A 225 -1.03 -2.50 -8.82
C ALA A 225 0.44 -2.46 -8.42
N LYS A 226 1.26 -1.85 -9.26
CA LYS A 226 2.68 -1.57 -9.00
C LYS A 226 2.91 -0.08 -9.18
N VAL A 227 3.65 0.54 -8.29
CA VAL A 227 4.07 1.94 -8.47
C VAL A 227 5.01 1.98 -9.69
N ARG A 228 4.71 2.78 -10.71
CA ARG A 228 5.65 3.06 -11.80
C ARG A 228 6.77 3.89 -11.19
N GLU A 229 7.97 3.35 -11.29
CA GLU A 229 9.16 4.17 -11.08
C GLU A 229 9.25 5.14 -12.27
N PRO A 230 9.35 6.47 -12.05
CA PRO A 230 9.42 7.42 -13.15
C PRO A 230 10.71 7.18 -13.93
N GLU A 231 10.58 6.72 -15.19
CA GLU A 231 11.71 6.20 -15.96
C GLU A 231 12.82 7.24 -16.20
N HIS A 232 12.54 8.55 -16.24
CA HIS A 232 13.54 9.56 -16.61
C HIS A 232 13.61 10.80 -15.69
N ARG A 233 13.17 10.71 -14.43
CA ARG A 233 13.74 11.62 -13.43
C ARG A 233 15.01 10.96 -12.93
N VAL A 234 16.10 11.71 -12.76
CA VAL A 234 17.18 11.30 -11.85
C VAL A 234 16.55 11.26 -10.46
N ALA A 235 15.80 10.19 -10.18
CA ALA A 235 15.28 9.91 -8.86
C ALA A 235 16.53 9.83 -8.00
N LYS A 236 16.64 10.73 -7.01
CA LYS A 236 17.62 10.58 -5.94
C LYS A 236 17.57 9.12 -5.52
N ARG A 237 18.57 8.32 -5.91
CA ARG A 237 18.60 6.90 -5.58
C ARG A 237 18.58 6.85 -4.06
N SER A 238 17.52 6.30 -3.50
CA SER A 238 17.43 6.11 -2.06
C SER A 238 18.61 5.22 -1.66
N LEU A 239 19.57 5.77 -0.91
CA LEU A 239 20.71 5.01 -0.44
C LEU A 239 20.19 3.93 0.52
N ARG A 240 20.30 2.65 0.14
CA ARG A 240 20.05 1.55 1.06
C ARG A 240 21.27 1.38 1.96
N CYS A 241 21.04 1.09 3.23
CA CYS A 241 22.13 0.93 4.18
C CYS A 241 23.00 -0.27 3.81
N SER A 242 24.30 0.00 3.58
CA SER A 242 25.33 -1.03 3.48
C SER A 242 25.89 -1.28 4.90
N PRO A 243 26.27 -2.53 5.26
CA PRO A 243 26.80 -2.84 6.59
C PRO A 243 28.00 -1.99 7.00
N ASN A 244 28.76 -1.44 6.03
CA ASN A 244 29.98 -0.67 6.28
C ASN A 244 29.78 0.86 6.21
N SER A 245 28.55 1.34 6.02
CA SER A 245 28.26 2.78 5.89
C SER A 245 27.57 3.33 7.13
N SER A 246 28.16 4.35 7.73
CA SER A 246 27.55 5.12 8.82
C SER A 246 26.73 6.33 8.33
N LEU A 247 26.69 6.57 7.01
CA LEU A 247 25.97 7.69 6.41
C LEU A 247 24.45 7.46 6.38
N CYS A 248 23.69 8.56 6.34
CA CYS A 248 22.23 8.52 6.26
C CYS A 248 21.73 7.66 5.09
N CYS A 249 20.95 6.65 5.42
CA CYS A 249 20.46 5.64 4.49
C CYS A 249 19.11 5.08 4.96
N ARG A 250 18.41 4.42 4.04
CA ARG A 250 17.19 3.66 4.30
C ARG A 250 17.54 2.24 4.71
N ARG A 251 17.03 1.81 5.85
CA ARG A 251 17.08 0.42 6.30
C ARG A 251 15.74 -0.24 6.06
N ASP A 252 15.77 -1.37 5.37
CA ASP A 252 14.57 -2.12 5.05
C ASP A 252 14.14 -2.94 6.28
N TYR A 253 12.85 -2.90 6.62
CA TYR A 253 12.29 -3.68 7.73
C TYR A 253 10.85 -4.05 7.44
N TYR A 254 10.54 -5.34 7.57
CA TYR A 254 9.22 -5.90 7.36
C TYR A 254 8.55 -6.22 8.69
N VAL A 255 7.32 -5.75 8.86
CA VAL A 255 6.48 -6.05 10.02
C VAL A 255 5.44 -7.08 9.58
N ASP A 256 5.54 -8.30 10.11
CA ASP A 256 4.51 -9.32 9.96
C ASP A 256 3.39 -9.05 10.98
N PHE A 257 2.14 -8.93 10.52
CA PHE A 257 1.01 -8.72 11.42
C PHE A 257 0.72 -9.93 12.30
N ARG A 258 1.20 -11.11 11.96
CA ARG A 258 1.14 -12.29 12.83
C ARG A 258 2.05 -12.14 14.04
N ASP A 259 3.26 -11.61 13.84
CA ASP A 259 4.25 -11.43 14.91
C ASP A 259 3.79 -10.40 15.94
N ILE A 260 3.09 -9.36 15.49
CA ILE A 260 2.48 -8.36 16.39
C ILE A 260 1.06 -8.71 16.84
N GLY A 261 0.55 -9.88 16.44
CA GLY A 261 -0.75 -10.42 16.84
C GLY A 261 -1.95 -9.66 16.28
N TRP A 262 -1.82 -8.97 15.14
CA TRP A 262 -2.87 -8.15 14.49
C TRP A 262 -3.49 -8.81 13.25
N ASN A 263 -3.01 -10.00 12.90
CA ASN A 263 -3.53 -10.83 11.82
C ASN A 263 -5.00 -11.28 12.00
N ASP A 264 -5.66 -10.99 13.11
CA ASP A 264 -7.07 -11.32 13.38
C ASP A 264 -8.02 -10.26 12.84
N TRP A 265 -7.66 -8.99 13.01
CA TRP A 265 -8.49 -7.86 12.60
C TRP A 265 -7.99 -7.26 11.29
N ILE A 266 -6.69 -7.32 11.01
CA ILE A 266 -6.14 -6.98 9.69
C ILE A 266 -6.17 -8.22 8.80
N ILE A 267 -6.92 -8.11 7.70
CA ILE A 267 -7.15 -9.20 6.74
C ILE A 267 -6.05 -9.20 5.68
N LYS A 268 -5.74 -8.02 5.11
CA LYS A 268 -4.67 -7.83 4.12
C LYS A 268 -4.02 -6.45 4.26
N PRO A 269 -2.71 -6.31 3.94
CA PRO A 269 -1.77 -7.39 3.63
C PRO A 269 -1.44 -8.22 4.89
N GLU A 270 -0.62 -9.28 4.76
CA GLU A 270 -0.20 -10.10 5.91
C GLU A 270 0.86 -9.40 6.79
N GLY A 271 1.50 -8.40 6.20
CA GLY A 271 2.49 -7.53 6.82
C GLY A 271 2.93 -6.50 5.79
N TYR A 272 3.82 -5.60 6.17
CA TYR A 272 4.29 -4.56 5.27
C TYR A 272 5.72 -4.12 5.58
N GLN A 273 6.39 -3.57 4.56
CA GLN A 273 7.68 -2.91 4.73
C GLN A 273 7.45 -1.53 5.33
N ILE A 274 7.82 -1.31 6.58
CA ILE A 274 7.76 0.04 7.18
C ILE A 274 8.94 0.88 6.68
N ASN A 275 10.14 0.27 6.65
CA ASN A 275 11.43 0.90 6.41
C ASN A 275 11.69 2.12 7.31
N TYR A 276 12.95 2.44 7.57
CA TYR A 276 13.28 3.59 8.41
C TYR A 276 14.63 4.19 8.04
N CYS A 277 14.83 5.45 8.43
CA CYS A 277 16.05 6.19 8.14
C CYS A 277 17.01 6.11 9.33
N VAL A 278 18.26 5.76 9.05
CA VAL A 278 19.34 5.68 10.05
C VAL A 278 20.65 6.19 9.47
N GLY A 279 21.60 6.45 10.35
CA GLY A 279 22.92 6.93 9.99
C GLY A 279 23.10 8.40 10.29
N GLN A 280 24.32 8.87 10.05
CA GLN A 280 24.77 10.20 10.36
C GLN A 280 24.66 11.10 9.12
N CYS A 281 24.52 12.39 9.38
CA CYS A 281 24.55 13.43 8.37
C CYS A 281 25.72 14.38 8.61
N PRO A 282 26.96 13.98 8.25
CA PRO A 282 28.12 14.85 8.36
C PRO A 282 27.94 16.10 7.50
N LEU A 283 28.38 17.25 8.00
CA LEU A 283 28.22 18.55 7.34
C LEU A 283 28.70 18.57 5.88
N HIS A 284 29.83 17.92 5.60
CA HIS A 284 30.44 17.86 4.28
C HIS A 284 29.64 17.05 3.25
N VAL A 285 28.77 16.12 3.70
CA VAL A 285 27.94 15.28 2.82
C VAL A 285 26.47 15.71 2.86
N ALA A 286 26.01 16.34 3.95
CA ALA A 286 24.62 16.74 4.14
C ALA A 286 24.12 17.75 3.10
N GLY A 287 25.03 18.53 2.50
CA GLY A 287 24.75 19.44 1.38
C GLY A 287 24.80 18.80 0.00
N SER A 288 25.32 17.57 -0.13
CA SER A 288 25.55 16.93 -1.42
C SER A 288 24.23 16.58 -2.15
N PRO A 289 24.18 16.70 -3.48
CA PRO A 289 23.06 16.22 -4.28
C PRO A 289 22.80 14.74 -4.00
N GLY A 290 21.56 14.41 -3.60
CA GLY A 290 21.17 13.05 -3.22
C GLY A 290 21.09 12.81 -1.71
N MET A 291 21.82 13.58 -0.90
CA MET A 291 21.79 13.48 0.56
C MET A 291 20.87 14.52 1.19
N ALA A 292 20.84 15.76 0.71
CA ALA A 292 19.98 16.80 1.27
C ALA A 292 18.49 16.45 1.13
N SER A 293 17.67 16.71 2.15
CA SER A 293 16.24 16.41 2.13
C SER A 293 15.45 17.30 1.17
N SER A 294 15.86 18.56 1.04
CA SER A 294 15.27 19.57 0.16
C SER A 294 16.33 20.48 -0.45
N PHE A 295 15.95 21.36 -1.38
CA PHE A 295 16.86 22.38 -1.92
C PHE A 295 17.26 23.39 -0.83
N HIS A 296 16.31 23.90 -0.05
CA HIS A 296 16.60 24.82 1.07
C HIS A 296 17.57 24.19 2.08
N THR A 297 17.39 22.91 2.36
CA THR A 297 18.29 22.13 3.21
C THR A 297 19.68 22.00 2.62
N ALA A 298 19.80 21.77 1.31
CA ALA A 298 21.10 21.70 0.64
C ALA A 298 21.87 23.02 0.79
N VAL A 299 21.20 24.15 0.56
CA VAL A 299 21.77 25.49 0.74
C VAL A 299 22.14 25.73 2.20
N PHE A 300 21.26 25.41 3.14
CA PHE A 300 21.52 25.60 4.57
C PHE A 300 22.71 24.75 5.05
N ASN A 301 22.79 23.48 4.64
CA ASN A 301 23.90 22.60 4.97
C ASN A 301 25.22 23.10 4.37
N LEU A 302 25.21 23.71 3.18
CA LEU A 302 26.40 24.34 2.58
C LEU A 302 26.86 25.56 3.40
N VAL A 303 25.94 26.43 3.80
CA VAL A 303 26.24 27.58 4.67
C VAL A 303 26.84 27.11 6.00
N LYS A 304 26.25 26.06 6.57
CA LYS A 304 26.70 25.45 7.83
C LYS A 304 28.07 24.81 7.73
N ALA A 305 28.38 24.17 6.60
CA ALA A 305 29.70 23.60 6.33
C ALA A 305 30.80 24.68 6.20
N ASN A 306 30.45 25.89 5.73
CA ASN A 306 31.38 27.01 5.57
C ASN A 306 31.49 27.91 6.82
N ASN A 307 30.59 27.77 7.79
CA ASN A 307 30.57 28.61 8.99
C ASN A 307 31.01 27.82 10.23
N VAL A 308 32.23 28.12 10.72
CA VAL A 308 32.90 27.43 11.84
C VAL A 308 32.10 27.48 13.16
N GLN A 309 31.15 28.41 13.29
CA GLN A 309 30.33 28.62 14.49
C GLN A 309 28.92 27.99 14.41
N ALA A 310 28.57 27.30 13.32
CA ALA A 310 27.23 26.73 13.16
C ALA A 310 27.08 25.36 13.87
N SER A 311 26.86 25.38 15.18
CA SER A 311 26.77 24.21 16.07
C SER A 311 25.44 23.43 15.98
N GLY A 312 24.96 23.12 14.78
CA GLY A 312 23.80 22.24 14.59
C GLY A 312 24.22 20.85 14.15
N HIS A 313 23.48 19.80 14.52
CA HIS A 313 23.58 18.49 13.86
C HIS A 313 22.43 18.36 12.85
N SER A 314 22.73 17.79 11.68
CA SER A 314 21.69 17.48 10.68
C SER A 314 21.12 16.08 10.98
N CYS A 315 19.82 15.89 10.80
CA CYS A 315 19.13 14.64 11.13
C CYS A 315 18.86 13.80 9.87
N CYS A 316 18.96 12.48 9.98
CA CYS A 316 18.55 11.58 8.90
C CYS A 316 17.04 11.36 8.96
N VAL A 317 16.30 11.88 7.98
CA VAL A 317 14.84 11.90 7.95
C VAL A 317 14.28 11.30 6.65
N PRO A 318 13.05 10.75 6.68
CA PRO A 318 12.35 10.33 5.47
C PRO A 318 12.09 11.51 4.53
N THR A 319 12.52 11.38 3.28
CA THR A 319 12.31 12.39 2.21
C THR A 319 11.22 11.99 1.24
N ARG A 320 10.89 10.70 1.18
CA ARG A 320 9.78 10.17 0.39
C ARG A 320 9.11 9.02 1.13
N ARG A 321 7.78 9.03 1.12
CA ARG A 321 6.95 7.98 1.68
C ARG A 321 5.89 7.54 0.67
N ARG A 322 5.46 6.29 0.78
CA ARG A 322 4.33 5.73 0.00
C ARG A 322 3.18 5.30 0.92
N PRO A 323 1.94 5.30 0.41
CA PRO A 323 0.79 4.85 1.17
C PRO A 323 0.80 3.33 1.42
N LEU A 324 0.01 2.89 2.39
CA LEU A 324 -0.30 1.48 2.66
C LEU A 324 -1.80 1.24 2.54
N SER A 325 -2.23 0.33 1.67
CA SER A 325 -3.62 -0.11 1.59
C SER A 325 -3.86 -1.24 2.59
N VAL A 326 -4.86 -1.10 3.47
CA VAL A 326 -5.19 -2.08 4.51
C VAL A 326 -6.66 -2.45 4.43
N LEU A 327 -6.95 -3.75 4.44
CA LEU A 327 -8.28 -4.32 4.62
C LEU A 327 -8.39 -4.88 6.03
N TYR A 328 -9.31 -4.39 6.84
CA TYR A 328 -9.42 -4.76 8.25
C TYR A 328 -10.87 -4.75 8.75
N PHE A 329 -11.09 -5.32 9.93
CA PHE A 329 -12.37 -5.28 10.63
C PHE A 329 -12.47 -4.06 11.55
N ASP A 330 -13.55 -3.28 11.44
CA ASP A 330 -13.85 -2.20 12.37
C ASP A 330 -14.39 -2.71 13.73
N ARG A 331 -14.71 -1.80 14.65
CA ARG A 331 -15.28 -2.13 15.97
C ARG A 331 -16.63 -2.84 15.90
N ASN A 332 -17.34 -2.68 14.79
CA ASN A 332 -18.65 -3.27 14.55
C ASN A 332 -18.55 -4.58 13.75
N SER A 333 -17.33 -5.15 13.62
CA SER A 333 -17.04 -6.35 12.83
C SER A 333 -17.34 -6.22 11.33
N ASN A 334 -17.31 -4.99 10.81
CA ASN A 334 -17.46 -4.73 9.38
C ASN A 334 -16.09 -4.74 8.69
N ILE A 335 -16.05 -5.26 7.48
CA ILE A 335 -14.84 -5.20 6.65
C ILE A 335 -14.73 -3.80 6.04
N VAL A 336 -13.63 -3.12 6.32
CA VAL A 336 -13.31 -1.77 5.83
C VAL A 336 -11.97 -1.83 5.10
N LYS A 337 -11.91 -1.18 3.95
CA LYS A 337 -10.65 -0.87 3.29
C LYS A 337 -10.27 0.57 3.56
N THR A 338 -9.00 0.82 3.84
CA THR A 338 -8.45 2.17 3.97
C THR A 338 -7.07 2.26 3.33
N ASP A 339 -6.85 3.31 2.54
CA ASP A 339 -5.52 3.67 2.03
C ASP A 339 -4.89 4.71 2.95
N ILE A 340 -3.83 4.30 3.66
CA ILE A 340 -3.18 5.08 4.70
C ILE A 340 -1.99 5.84 4.10
N PRO A 341 -1.98 7.18 4.06
CA PRO A 341 -0.88 7.95 3.47
C PRO A 341 0.38 7.93 4.35
N ASP A 342 1.54 8.12 3.73
CA ASP A 342 2.83 8.30 4.41
C ASP A 342 3.25 7.17 5.36
N MET A 343 2.95 5.92 5.00
CA MET A 343 3.20 4.75 5.86
C MET A 343 4.57 4.14 5.68
N ILE A 344 5.01 3.97 4.43
CA ILE A 344 6.23 3.24 4.11
C ILE A 344 7.30 4.24 3.68
N VAL A 345 8.50 4.16 4.26
CA VAL A 345 9.62 5.01 3.85
C VAL A 345 10.24 4.45 2.57
N ASP A 346 10.30 5.27 1.52
CA ASP A 346 10.95 4.92 0.26
C ASP A 346 12.33 5.58 0.12
N ALA A 347 12.54 6.77 0.69
CA ALA A 347 13.82 7.47 0.62
C ALA A 347 14.13 8.24 1.90
N CYS A 348 15.43 8.38 2.17
CA CYS A 348 15.99 9.10 3.31
C CYS A 348 16.90 10.25 2.83
N GLY A 349 17.14 11.21 3.71
CA GLY A 349 18.08 12.30 3.48
C GLY A 349 18.33 13.12 4.75
N CYS A 350 19.29 14.02 4.68
CA CYS A 350 19.72 14.89 5.76
C CYS A 350 18.92 16.19 5.77
N SER A 351 18.31 16.54 6.90
CA SER A 351 17.62 17.81 7.16
C SER A 351 18.44 18.75 8.03
#